data_AF-A0AAN7Z555-F1
#
_entry.id   AF-A0AAN7Z555-F1
#
_cell.length_a   1.000
_cell.length_b   1.000
_cell.length_c   1.000
_cell.angle_alpha   90.00
_cell.angle_beta   90.00
_cell.angle_gamma   90.00
#
_symmetry.space_group_name_H-M   'P 1'
#
loop_
_entity.id
_entity.type
_entity.pdbx_description
1 polymer ?
#
loop_
_entity_poly.entity_id
_entity_poly.type
_entity_poly.pdbx_seq_one_letter_code
_entity_poly.pdbx_strand_id
1 'polypeptide(L)'
;MRAGKSTFSKALVATHPNFERLSLDNILAAKHGIYNVDYAPEKYSEYLDEAAEECLARLKRLLTEENRDVVFDRAFWNKPDRDEAKSLIESLGARWVLVYLKAPDKATLWQRICRRREIEVNADCAYQITPDILDMYWSGFEEPVDEGAIMVDTSAPSST
;
A
#
# COMPACT_ATOMS: atom_id res chain seq x y z
N MET A 1 -5.25 0.26 4.27
CA MET A 1 -6.56 0.98 4.26
C MET A 1 -6.52 2.31 3.48
N ARG A 2 -7.69 2.85 3.12
CA ARG A 2 -7.91 4.06 2.29
C ARG A 2 -7.60 5.39 3.02
N ALA A 3 -6.42 5.48 3.61
CA ALA A 3 -5.90 6.69 4.24
C ALA A 3 -5.31 7.70 3.22
N GLY A 4 -5.46 7.49 1.91
CA GLY A 4 -4.89 8.38 0.88
C GLY A 4 -3.50 7.97 0.36
N LYS A 5 -2.99 6.78 0.73
CA LYS A 5 -1.65 6.31 0.33
C LYS A 5 -1.41 6.34 -1.17
N SER A 6 -2.33 5.80 -1.97
CA SER A 6 -2.18 5.78 -3.43
C SER A 6 -2.13 7.19 -4.03
N THR A 7 -2.89 8.15 -3.50
CA THR A 7 -2.81 9.56 -3.92
C THR A 7 -1.45 10.16 -3.60
N PHE A 8 -0.98 9.97 -2.37
CA PHE A 8 0.35 10.45 -1.95
C PHE A 8 1.47 9.82 -2.79
N SER A 9 1.45 8.50 -2.95
CA SER A 9 2.42 7.75 -3.75
C SER A 9 2.46 8.22 -5.20
N LYS A 10 1.29 8.43 -5.83
CA LYS A 10 1.20 8.95 -7.21
C LYS A 10 1.75 10.37 -7.33
N ALA A 11 1.43 11.24 -6.39
CA ALA A 11 1.96 12.60 -6.39
C ALA A 11 3.49 12.60 -6.27
N LEU A 12 4.05 11.76 -5.37
CA LEU A 12 5.49 11.69 -5.14
C LEU A 12 6.26 11.21 -6.37
N VAL A 13 5.79 10.17 -7.06
CA VAL A 13 6.45 9.70 -8.30
C VAL A 13 6.28 10.68 -9.46
N ALA A 14 5.19 11.46 -9.48
CA ALA A 14 4.98 12.49 -10.50
C ALA A 14 5.93 13.68 -10.33
N THR A 15 6.30 14.03 -9.09
CA THR A 15 7.21 15.13 -8.78
C THR A 15 8.68 14.72 -8.72
N HIS A 16 8.97 13.44 -8.50
CA HIS A 16 10.33 12.91 -8.39
C HIS A 16 10.58 11.77 -9.39
N PRO A 17 11.16 12.07 -10.58
CA PRO A 17 11.34 11.09 -11.66
C PRO A 17 12.23 9.88 -11.34
N ASN A 18 13.02 9.93 -10.25
CA ASN A 18 13.80 8.79 -9.79
C ASN A 18 12.99 7.77 -9.00
N PHE A 19 11.80 8.17 -8.49
CA PHE A 19 10.96 7.32 -7.68
C PHE A 19 10.08 6.41 -8.53
N GLU A 20 10.10 5.12 -8.24
CA GLU A 20 9.15 4.15 -8.77
C GLU A 20 8.15 3.74 -7.68
N ARG A 21 6.85 3.70 -8.04
CA ARG A 21 5.80 3.22 -7.12
C ARG A 21 5.68 1.71 -7.27
N LEU A 22 5.95 0.99 -6.19
CA LEU A 22 5.79 -0.45 -6.12
C LEU A 22 4.60 -0.78 -5.22
N SER A 23 3.58 -1.42 -5.78
CA SER A 23 2.34 -1.79 -5.09
C SER A 23 2.00 -3.25 -5.41
N LEU A 24 1.75 -4.03 -4.36
CA LEU A 24 1.32 -5.42 -4.50
C LEU A 24 0.01 -5.52 -5.29
N ASP A 25 -0.95 -4.63 -4.98
CA ASP A 25 -2.25 -4.58 -5.65
C ASP A 25 -2.09 -4.29 -7.15
N ASN A 26 -1.11 -3.46 -7.53
CA ASN A 26 -0.84 -3.15 -8.94
C ASN A 26 -0.22 -4.34 -9.68
N ILE A 27 0.71 -5.06 -9.04
CA ILE A 27 1.32 -6.26 -9.63
C ILE A 27 0.24 -7.33 -9.81
N LEU A 28 -0.54 -7.58 -8.76
CA LEU A 28 -1.66 -8.52 -8.79
C LEU A 28 -2.65 -8.17 -9.91
N ALA A 29 -3.05 -6.90 -10.01
CA ALA A 29 -3.97 -6.43 -11.03
C ALA A 29 -3.39 -6.49 -12.45
N ALA A 30 -2.10 -6.18 -12.63
CA ALA A 30 -1.45 -6.25 -13.93
C ALA A 30 -1.32 -7.69 -14.44
N LYS A 31 -1.11 -8.65 -13.53
CA LYS A 31 -0.86 -10.06 -13.89
C LYS A 31 -2.14 -10.89 -13.97
N HIS A 32 -3.09 -10.67 -13.06
CA HIS A 32 -4.28 -11.51 -12.91
C HIS A 32 -5.60 -10.75 -13.08
N GLY A 33 -5.58 -9.42 -13.11
CA GLY A 33 -6.79 -8.60 -13.16
C GLY A 33 -7.38 -8.32 -11.78
N ILE A 34 -8.65 -7.97 -11.74
CA ILE A 34 -9.37 -7.50 -10.55
C ILE A 34 -10.04 -8.69 -9.84
N TYR A 35 -9.88 -8.76 -8.52
CA TYR A 35 -10.49 -9.79 -7.67
C TYR A 35 -12.01 -9.82 -7.83
N ASN A 36 -12.57 -11.02 -8.00
CA ASN A 36 -14.00 -11.25 -8.16
C ASN A 36 -14.61 -10.52 -9.40
N VAL A 37 -13.76 -10.16 -10.36
CA VAL A 37 -14.15 -9.64 -11.69
C VAL A 37 -13.46 -10.47 -12.77
N ASP A 38 -12.13 -10.52 -12.74
CA ASP A 38 -11.32 -11.22 -13.75
C ASP A 38 -10.92 -12.63 -13.30
N TYR A 39 -10.94 -12.91 -11.99
CA TYR A 39 -10.66 -14.23 -11.43
C TYR A 39 -11.50 -14.54 -10.19
N ALA A 40 -11.65 -15.85 -9.94
CA ALA A 40 -12.47 -16.39 -8.85
C ALA A 40 -11.81 -16.20 -7.47
N PRO A 41 -12.57 -15.93 -6.39
CA PRO A 41 -12.03 -15.69 -5.06
C PRO A 41 -11.06 -16.76 -4.53
N GLU A 42 -11.22 -18.01 -4.94
CA GLU A 42 -10.41 -19.15 -4.50
C GLU A 42 -8.96 -19.04 -4.99
N LYS A 43 -8.74 -18.32 -6.10
CA LYS A 43 -7.40 -18.05 -6.65
C LYS A 43 -6.66 -16.91 -5.97
N TYR A 44 -7.33 -16.16 -5.10
CA TYR A 44 -6.76 -14.95 -4.52
C TYR A 44 -5.48 -15.22 -3.73
N SER A 45 -5.43 -16.28 -2.91
CA SER A 45 -4.23 -16.60 -2.12
C SER A 45 -3.05 -16.94 -3.01
N GLU A 46 -3.26 -17.79 -4.01
CA GLU A 46 -2.24 -18.21 -4.99
C GLU A 46 -1.66 -17.00 -5.73
N TYR A 47 -2.54 -16.12 -6.23
CA TYR A 47 -2.11 -14.93 -6.98
C TYR A 47 -1.46 -13.88 -6.08
N LEU A 48 -1.86 -13.79 -4.81
CA LEU A 48 -1.23 -12.90 -3.85
C LEU A 48 0.21 -13.34 -3.54
N ASP A 49 0.44 -14.64 -3.40
CA ASP A 49 1.78 -15.21 -3.18
C ASP A 49 2.67 -14.93 -4.40
N GLU A 50 2.17 -15.19 -5.61
CA GLU A 50 2.90 -14.88 -6.86
C GLU A 50 3.24 -13.38 -6.98
N ALA A 51 2.27 -12.50 -6.68
CA ALA A 51 2.49 -11.07 -6.71
C ALA A 51 3.49 -10.61 -5.63
N ALA A 52 3.54 -11.28 -4.47
CA ALA A 52 4.47 -10.97 -3.40
C ALA A 52 5.91 -11.34 -3.77
N GLU A 53 6.11 -12.50 -4.40
CA GLU A 53 7.41 -12.91 -4.94
C GLU A 53 7.91 -11.92 -6.00
N GLU A 54 7.05 -11.55 -6.94
CA GLU A 54 7.38 -10.57 -7.98
C GLU A 54 7.67 -9.18 -7.39
N CYS A 55 6.89 -8.75 -6.41
CA CYS A 55 7.11 -7.49 -5.69
C CYS A 55 8.48 -7.47 -5.01
N LEU A 56 8.86 -8.54 -4.33
CA LEU A 56 10.17 -8.67 -3.69
C LEU A 56 11.30 -8.65 -4.73
N ALA A 57 11.15 -9.37 -5.83
CA ALA A 57 12.14 -9.39 -6.91
C ALA A 57 12.29 -8.01 -7.56
N ARG A 58 11.18 -7.29 -7.79
CA ARG A 58 11.19 -5.93 -8.35
C ARG A 58 11.83 -4.94 -7.39
N LEU A 59 11.52 -5.01 -6.10
CA LEU A 59 12.13 -4.16 -5.08
C LEU A 59 13.66 -4.30 -5.08
N LYS A 60 14.16 -5.54 -5.06
CA LYS A 60 15.60 -5.82 -5.09
C LYS A 60 16.25 -5.17 -6.31
N ARG A 61 15.76 -5.50 -7.51
CA ARG A 61 16.29 -4.97 -8.77
C ARG A 61 16.28 -3.45 -8.82
N LEU A 62 15.18 -2.81 -8.38
CA LEU A 62 15.07 -1.35 -8.35
C LEU A 62 16.15 -0.71 -7.47
N LEU A 63 16.36 -1.25 -6.26
CA LEU A 63 17.29 -0.70 -5.30
C LEU A 63 18.75 -0.99 -5.63
N THR A 64 19.07 -2.20 -6.13
CA THR A 64 20.46 -2.66 -6.26
C THR A 64 21.03 -2.56 -7.67
N GLU A 65 20.20 -2.71 -8.70
CA GLU A 65 20.66 -2.76 -10.10
C GLU A 65 20.32 -1.47 -10.85
N GLU A 66 19.11 -0.93 -10.63
CA GLU A 66 18.59 0.24 -11.36
C GLU A 66 18.85 1.56 -10.62
N ASN A 67 19.33 1.51 -9.37
CA ASN A 67 19.60 2.67 -8.51
C ASN A 67 18.41 3.65 -8.42
N ARG A 68 17.20 3.09 -8.31
CA ARG A 68 15.93 3.82 -8.19
C ARG A 68 15.57 4.04 -6.73
N ASP A 69 14.90 5.16 -6.46
CA ASP A 69 14.17 5.33 -5.20
C ASP A 69 12.81 4.62 -5.33
N VAL A 70 12.29 4.05 -4.25
CA VAL A 70 11.05 3.26 -4.29
C VAL A 70 10.03 3.80 -3.31
N VAL A 71 8.84 4.12 -3.80
CA VAL A 71 7.64 4.27 -2.97
C VAL A 71 7.03 2.89 -2.79
N PHE A 72 7.33 2.26 -1.66
CA PHE A 72 6.80 0.94 -1.35
C PHE A 72 5.38 1.06 -0.77
N ASP A 73 4.37 1.02 -1.64
CA ASP A 73 2.96 1.25 -1.29
C ASP A 73 2.30 -0.06 -0.80
N ARG A 74 2.71 -0.48 0.40
CA ARG A 74 2.13 -1.61 1.15
C ARG A 74 1.35 -1.10 2.37
N ALA A 75 0.51 -1.96 2.95
CA ALA A 75 -0.33 -1.60 4.10
C ALA A 75 0.45 -1.36 5.41
N PHE A 76 1.59 -2.05 5.64
CA PHE A 76 2.43 -1.91 6.83
C PHE A 76 1.65 -1.91 8.15
N TRP A 77 0.78 -2.92 8.28
CA TRP A 77 -0.36 -2.88 9.19
C TRP A 77 -0.03 -3.17 10.66
N ASN A 78 1.11 -3.81 10.94
CA ASN A 78 1.59 -4.05 12.29
C ASN A 78 3.11 -3.82 12.38
N LYS A 79 3.62 -3.77 13.62
CA LYS A 79 5.05 -3.52 13.84
C LYS A 79 5.96 -4.61 13.24
N PRO A 80 5.67 -5.93 13.37
CA PRO A 80 6.49 -6.96 12.74
C PRO A 80 6.64 -6.80 11.22
N ASP A 81 5.56 -6.50 10.50
CA ASP A 81 5.56 -6.26 9.05
C ASP A 81 6.46 -5.05 8.68
N ARG A 82 6.43 -4.00 9.49
CA ARG A 82 7.32 -2.83 9.32
C ARG A 82 8.78 -3.17 9.58
N ASP A 83 9.07 -3.90 10.65
CA ASP A 83 10.44 -4.25 11.03
C ASP A 83 11.07 -5.23 10.03
N GLU A 84 10.29 -6.18 9.49
CA GLU A 84 10.72 -7.05 8.39
C GLU A 84 11.07 -6.22 7.15
N ALA A 85 10.22 -5.28 6.76
CA ALA A 85 10.45 -4.44 5.59
C ALA A 85 11.67 -3.53 5.75
N LYS A 86 11.85 -2.90 6.93
CA LYS A 86 13.04 -2.08 7.24
C LYS A 86 14.32 -2.92 7.13
N SER A 87 14.32 -4.10 7.76
CA SER A 87 15.45 -5.03 7.75
C SER A 87 15.81 -5.47 6.33
N LEU A 88 14.80 -5.78 5.50
CA LEU A 88 15.00 -6.11 4.09
C LEU A 88 15.62 -4.93 3.33
N ILE A 89 15.07 -3.72 3.45
CA ILE A 89 15.56 -2.53 2.75
C ILE A 89 17.02 -2.23 3.13
N GLU A 90 17.35 -2.31 4.43
CA GLU A 90 18.71 -2.11 4.93
C GLU A 90 19.67 -3.20 4.42
N SER A 91 19.23 -4.46 4.35
CA SER A 91 20.04 -5.55 3.80
C SER A 91 20.39 -5.38 2.31
N LEU A 92 19.59 -4.58 1.58
CA LEU A 92 19.83 -4.21 0.19
C LEU A 92 20.71 -2.96 0.06
N GLY A 93 21.23 -2.42 1.17
CA GLY A 93 22.08 -1.22 1.19
C GLY A 93 21.31 0.09 1.05
N ALA A 94 19.97 0.05 1.10
CA ALA A 94 19.12 1.22 0.99
C ALA A 94 18.74 1.77 2.37
N ARG A 95 18.29 3.02 2.40
CA ARG A 95 17.69 3.66 3.59
C ARG A 95 16.18 3.67 3.44
N TRP A 96 15.47 3.60 4.56
CA TRP A 96 14.01 3.69 4.58
C TRP A 96 13.54 5.03 5.15
N VAL A 97 12.35 5.45 4.72
CA VAL A 97 11.56 6.52 5.34
C VAL A 97 10.17 5.96 5.55
N LEU A 98 9.72 5.91 6.81
CA LEU A 98 8.37 5.46 7.14
C LEU A 98 7.43 6.67 7.15
N VAL A 99 6.41 6.65 6.30
CA VAL A 99 5.38 7.70 6.27
C VAL A 99 4.08 7.10 6.77
N TYR A 100 3.54 7.65 7.85
CA TYR A 100 2.25 7.24 8.39
C TYR A 100 1.17 8.28 8.06
N LEU A 101 0.26 7.90 7.15
CA LEU A 101 -0.94 8.68 6.85
C LEU A 101 -2.02 8.35 7.88
N LYS A 102 -2.23 9.23 8.85
CA LYS A 102 -3.24 9.03 9.90
C LYS A 102 -4.61 9.46 9.38
N ALA A 103 -5.56 8.54 9.42
CA ALA A 103 -6.97 8.84 9.22
C ALA A 103 -7.58 9.32 10.54
N PRO A 104 -8.55 10.26 10.50
CA PRO A 104 -9.12 10.81 11.73
C PRO A 104 -9.90 9.77 12.53
N ASP A 105 -10.66 8.90 11.85
CA ASP A 105 -11.42 7.81 12.47
C ASP A 105 -11.79 6.70 11.46
N LYS A 106 -12.31 5.59 11.99
CA LYS A 106 -12.81 4.45 11.21
C LYS A 106 -13.98 4.82 10.30
N ALA A 107 -14.87 5.72 10.74
CA ALA A 107 -16.04 6.14 9.97
C ALA A 107 -15.63 6.86 8.67
N THR A 108 -14.61 7.71 8.75
CA THR A 108 -14.00 8.41 7.61
C THR A 108 -13.38 7.43 6.64
N LEU A 109 -12.68 6.40 7.13
CA LEU A 109 -12.14 5.34 6.28
C LEU A 109 -13.28 4.59 5.56
N TRP A 110 -14.36 4.26 6.26
CA TRP A 110 -15.52 3.59 5.67
C TRP A 110 -16.20 4.46 4.61
N GLN A 111 -16.41 5.75 4.87
CA GLN A 111 -16.94 6.70 3.89
C GLN A 111 -16.07 6.76 2.62
N ARG A 112 -14.74 6.84 2.79
CA ARG A 112 -13.78 6.78 1.68
C ARG A 112 -13.83 5.42 0.95
N ILE A 113 -14.14 4.34 1.65
CA ILE A 113 -14.38 3.00 1.06
C ILE A 113 -15.65 2.95 0.21
N CYS A 114 -16.77 3.46 0.70
CA CYS A 114 -18.02 3.53 -0.04
C CYS A 114 -17.89 4.43 -1.28
N ARG A 115 -17.43 5.67 -1.09
CA ARG A 115 -17.38 6.67 -2.18
C ARG A 115 -16.58 6.21 -3.39
N ARG A 116 -15.41 5.58 -3.21
CA ARG A 116 -14.62 5.13 -4.38
C ARG A 116 -15.24 3.90 -5.06
N ARG A 117 -15.96 3.04 -4.33
CA ARG A 117 -16.65 1.89 -4.94
C ARG A 117 -17.71 2.35 -5.94
N GLU A 118 -18.33 3.49 -5.68
CA GLU A 118 -19.32 4.10 -6.58
C GLU A 118 -18.69 4.72 -7.85
N ILE A 119 -17.39 5.03 -7.82
CA ILE A 119 -16.72 5.82 -8.85
C ILE A 119 -15.83 4.95 -9.76
N GLU A 120 -15.07 4.00 -9.21
CA GLU A 120 -14.08 3.23 -9.98
C GLU A 120 -13.82 1.84 -9.41
N VAL A 121 -13.72 0.86 -10.31
CA VAL A 121 -13.06 -0.42 -10.06
C VAL A 121 -11.76 -0.43 -10.86
N ASN A 122 -10.62 -0.35 -10.16
CA ASN A 122 -9.28 -0.36 -10.77
C ASN A 122 -8.25 -1.03 -9.86
N ALA A 123 -6.99 -1.12 -10.32
CA ALA A 123 -5.90 -1.79 -9.61
C ALA A 123 -5.69 -1.31 -8.16
N ASP A 124 -5.86 -0.01 -7.86
CA ASP A 124 -5.73 0.52 -6.49
C ASP A 124 -6.90 0.11 -5.55
N CYS A 125 -7.90 -0.60 -6.08
CA CYS A 125 -9.05 -1.16 -5.37
C CYS A 125 -9.34 -2.60 -5.80
N ALA A 126 -8.32 -3.33 -6.28
CA ALA A 126 -8.52 -4.68 -6.81
C ALA A 126 -9.25 -5.57 -5.78
N TYR A 127 -8.92 -5.44 -4.49
CA TYR A 127 -9.58 -6.14 -3.40
C TYR A 127 -10.76 -5.38 -2.78
N GLN A 128 -11.91 -6.05 -2.65
CA GLN A 128 -13.13 -5.46 -2.10
C GLN A 128 -13.16 -5.50 -0.56
N ILE A 129 -12.96 -4.34 0.09
CA ILE A 129 -12.98 -4.21 1.56
C ILE A 129 -14.42 -4.15 2.10
N THR A 130 -14.92 -5.22 2.72
CA THR A 130 -16.22 -5.25 3.44
C THR A 130 -16.13 -4.56 4.80
N PRO A 131 -17.26 -4.31 5.50
CA PRO A 131 -17.22 -3.82 6.89
C PRO A 131 -16.40 -4.74 7.80
N ASP A 132 -16.62 -6.06 7.73
CA ASP A 132 -15.90 -7.02 8.57
C ASP A 132 -14.39 -7.01 8.32
N ILE A 133 -13.98 -6.84 7.05
CA ILE A 133 -12.56 -6.71 6.69
C ILE A 133 -12.00 -5.39 7.23
N LEU A 134 -12.76 -4.28 7.13
CA LEU A 134 -12.34 -3.01 7.72
C LEU A 134 -12.18 -3.14 9.24
N ASP A 135 -13.10 -3.82 9.90
CA ASP A 135 -13.09 -4.06 11.34
C ASP A 135 -11.86 -4.86 11.77
N MET A 136 -11.61 -5.99 11.10
CA MET A 136 -10.43 -6.83 11.32
C MET A 136 -9.13 -6.01 11.23
N TYR A 137 -8.96 -5.28 10.13
CA TYR A 137 -7.77 -4.45 9.96
C TYR A 137 -7.71 -3.29 10.94
N TRP A 138 -8.85 -2.71 11.36
CA TRP A 138 -8.87 -1.59 12.31
C TRP A 138 -8.46 -2.05 13.70
N SER A 139 -8.99 -3.19 14.16
CA SER A 139 -8.65 -3.75 15.47
C SER A 139 -7.23 -4.30 15.52
N GLY A 140 -6.72 -4.81 14.41
CA GLY A 140 -5.37 -5.38 14.33
C GLY A 140 -4.28 -4.36 13.97
N PHE A 141 -4.63 -3.10 13.71
CA PHE A 141 -3.65 -2.09 13.31
C PHE A 141 -2.84 -1.63 14.51
N GLU A 142 -1.52 -1.66 14.37
CA GLU A 142 -0.61 -1.09 15.36
C GLU A 142 -0.05 0.23 14.81
N GLU A 143 -0.43 1.35 15.42
CA GLU A 143 0.18 2.65 15.12
C GLU A 143 1.71 2.58 15.30
N PRO A 144 2.51 3.19 14.41
CA PRO A 144 3.95 3.23 14.60
C PRO A 144 4.31 4.12 15.80
N VAL A 145 5.05 3.55 16.76
CA VAL A 145 5.50 4.22 17.99
C VAL A 145 7.01 4.11 18.09
N ASP A 146 7.70 5.25 18.18
CA ASP A 146 9.18 5.33 18.24
C ASP A 146 9.90 4.62 17.07
N GLU A 147 9.23 4.53 15.92
CA GLU A 147 9.72 3.84 14.72
C GLU A 147 10.33 4.78 13.66
N GLY A 148 10.55 6.06 13.99
CA GLY A 148 11.05 7.06 13.03
C GLY A 148 10.03 7.45 11.95
N ALA A 149 8.73 7.27 12.23
CA ALA A 149 7.66 7.60 11.30
C ALA A 149 7.47 9.12 11.15
N ILE A 150 7.37 9.58 9.90
CA ILE A 150 6.86 10.92 9.58
C ILE A 150 5.33 10.83 9.54
N MET A 151 4.70 11.54 10.47
CA MET A 151 3.24 11.62 10.57
C MET A 151 2.69 12.63 9.59
N VAL A 152 1.72 12.22 8.77
CA VAL A 152 0.95 13.11 7.91
C VAL A 152 -0.52 12.97 8.30
N ASP A 153 -1.08 14.07 8.80
CA ASP A 153 -2.51 14.12 9.10
C ASP A 153 -3.31 14.30 7.79
N THR A 154 -4.31 13.43 7.60
CA THR A 154 -5.20 13.46 6.42
C THR A 154 -6.60 13.98 6.75
N SER A 155 -6.74 14.68 7.89
CA SER A 155 -7.99 15.29 8.36
C SER A 155 -8.47 16.48 7.52
N ALA A 156 -7.58 17.15 6.77
CA ALA A 156 -7.94 18.27 5.91
C ALA A 156 -8.23 17.82 4.46
N PRO A 157 -9.30 18.30 3.81
CA PRO A 157 -9.43 18.18 2.37
C PRO A 157 -8.27 18.93 1.71
N SER A 158 -7.58 18.26 0.77
CA SER A 158 -6.67 18.93 -0.15
C SER A 158 -7.46 20.03 -0.86
N SER A 159 -7.20 21.28 -0.46
CA SER A 159 -7.72 22.45 -1.13
C SER A 159 -6.91 22.67 -2.39
N THR A 160 -7.38 22.09 -3.50
CA THR A 160 -7.05 22.49 -4.88
C THR A 160 -8.07 21.88 -5.82
#